data_AF-A0A1Q3TI35-F1
#
_entry.id   AF-A0A1Q3TI35-F1
#
_cell.length_a   1.000
_cell.length_b   1.000
_cell.length_c   1.000
_cell.angle_alpha   90.00
_cell.angle_beta   90.00
_cell.angle_gamma   90.00
#
_symmetry.space_group_name_H-M   'P 1'
#
loop_
_entity.id
_entity.type
_entity.pdbx_description
1 polymer ?
#
loop_
_entity_poly.entity_id
_entity_poly.type
_entity_poly.pdbx_seq_one_letter_code
_entity_poly.pdbx_strand_id
1 'polypeptide(L)'
;MKEPHLMRTITYDSVELTTDQTVYDFFKDWDDVRGDRYNAEIEANLVRRILNNPYDASQSLLYDELLIPRSYNFFTEVKGPIITDSASPGDIDILGVDKNNPHLAIGIQVKRIKAWITEEDKAIVKANQIGKGVEQTRYMFKKYRFHKNYLMLVIVADTMYRRNDCQIFRNLSLDEKQDVYRHPALKELPEQAGVFTYEISQPSSNAVHLTGTLAAKVLKAAVPVEQESSTTESVIQFLRMQG
;
A
#
# COMPACT_ATOMS: atom_id res chain seq x y z
N MET A 1 -16.34 -2.16 10.86
CA MET A 1 -15.16 -1.35 10.53
C MET A 1 -15.58 0.10 10.54
N LYS A 2 -14.83 1.02 11.16
CA LYS A 2 -15.15 2.45 11.11
C LYS A 2 -14.58 3.03 9.81
N GLU A 3 -15.31 3.92 9.18
CA GLU A 3 -14.80 4.64 8.01
C GLU A 3 -13.70 5.62 8.42
N PRO A 4 -12.67 5.78 7.57
CA PRO A 4 -11.64 6.75 7.85
C PRO A 4 -12.20 8.15 7.58
N HIS A 5 -12.46 8.92 8.64
CA HIS A 5 -12.82 10.32 8.50
C HIS A 5 -11.59 11.20 8.16
N LEU A 6 -10.38 10.72 8.46
CA LEU A 6 -9.11 11.40 8.20
C LEU A 6 -8.04 10.37 7.85
N MET A 7 -7.28 10.65 6.79
CA MET A 7 -6.10 9.89 6.38
C MET A 7 -4.87 10.79 6.48
N ARG A 8 -3.73 10.21 6.85
CA ARG A 8 -2.46 10.93 6.77
C ARG A 8 -2.07 10.97 5.30
N THR A 9 -1.86 12.17 4.78
CA THR A 9 -1.67 12.40 3.35
C THR A 9 -0.38 13.19 3.12
N ILE A 10 0.35 12.81 2.07
CA ILE A 10 1.53 13.50 1.58
C ILE A 10 1.30 13.77 0.11
N THR A 11 1.26 15.04 -0.26
CA THR A 11 1.18 15.49 -1.65
C THR A 11 2.52 16.10 -2.03
N TYR A 12 3.04 15.70 -3.18
CA TYR A 12 4.31 16.19 -3.69
C TYR A 12 4.15 16.63 -5.13
N ASP A 13 4.94 17.64 -5.48
CA ASP A 13 5.28 17.97 -6.84
C ASP A 13 6.76 18.35 -6.88
N SER A 14 7.49 17.76 -7.83
CA SER A 14 8.94 17.82 -7.87
C SER A 14 9.42 17.99 -9.30
N VAL A 15 10.56 18.66 -9.43
CA VAL A 15 11.17 19.00 -10.71
C VAL A 15 12.67 18.73 -10.62
N GLU A 16 13.26 18.26 -11.70
CA GLU A 16 14.72 18.14 -11.79
C GLU A 16 15.35 19.52 -11.94
N LEU A 17 16.36 19.81 -11.11
CA LEU A 17 17.07 21.08 -11.17
C LEU A 17 18.04 21.07 -12.35
N THR A 18 17.87 22.03 -13.25
CA THR A 18 18.77 22.26 -14.38
C THR A 18 19.44 23.62 -14.28
N THR A 19 20.64 23.75 -14.85
CA THR A 19 21.43 25.01 -14.80
C THR A 19 20.80 26.15 -15.58
N ASP A 20 19.96 25.82 -16.56
CA ASP A 20 19.45 26.78 -17.55
C ASP A 20 18.07 27.34 -17.16
N GLN A 21 17.44 26.76 -16.13
CA GLN A 21 16.12 27.14 -15.66
C GLN A 21 16.23 27.92 -14.33
N THR A 22 15.68 29.13 -14.31
CA THR A 22 15.71 30.03 -13.14
C THR A 22 14.36 30.17 -12.44
N VAL A 23 13.29 29.66 -13.05
CA VAL A 23 11.92 29.69 -12.52
C VAL A 23 11.34 28.30 -12.58
N TYR A 24 10.82 27.83 -11.45
CA TYR A 24 10.16 26.54 -11.33
C TYR A 24 8.72 26.75 -10.88
N ASP A 25 7.81 26.12 -11.60
CA ASP A 25 6.39 26.14 -11.30
C ASP A 25 5.96 24.78 -10.77
N PHE A 26 5.21 24.79 -9.67
CA PHE A 26 4.69 23.59 -9.03
C PHE A 26 3.17 23.58 -9.08
N PHE A 27 2.61 22.37 -9.07
CA PHE A 27 1.20 22.02 -9.10
C PHE A 27 0.46 22.56 -10.34
N LYS A 28 1.17 22.61 -11.48
CA LYS A 28 0.60 22.99 -12.79
C LYS A 28 0.35 21.75 -13.65
N ASP A 29 -0.73 21.80 -14.42
CA ASP A 29 -1.00 20.81 -15.47
C ASP A 29 -0.10 21.15 -16.66
N TRP A 30 0.92 20.31 -16.91
CA TRP A 30 1.73 20.42 -18.12
C TRP A 30 1.09 19.55 -19.20
N ASP A 31 0.69 20.18 -20.31
CA ASP A 31 -0.20 19.55 -21.31
C ASP A 31 0.51 18.55 -22.24
N ASP A 32 1.84 18.52 -22.34
CA ASP A 32 2.41 18.04 -23.59
C ASP A 32 2.95 16.59 -23.61
N VAL A 33 3.12 15.91 -22.46
CA VAL A 33 3.53 14.49 -22.46
C VAL A 33 2.89 13.70 -21.32
N ARG A 34 2.12 12.65 -21.66
CA ARG A 34 1.66 11.66 -20.67
C ARG A 34 2.86 10.89 -20.13
N GLY A 35 3.16 11.07 -18.85
CA GLY A 35 4.15 10.26 -18.14
C GLY A 35 3.65 8.85 -17.80
N ASP A 36 4.52 8.08 -17.14
CA ASP A 36 4.18 6.76 -16.60
C ASP A 36 2.96 6.82 -15.67
N ARG A 37 2.14 5.76 -15.69
CA ARG A 37 0.88 5.67 -14.92
C ARG A 37 0.94 4.54 -13.89
N TYR A 38 0.61 4.84 -12.63
CA TYR A 38 0.53 3.80 -11.59
C TYR A 38 -0.53 2.73 -11.89
N ASN A 39 -1.61 3.11 -12.60
CA ASN A 39 -2.71 2.19 -12.94
C ASN A 39 -2.28 1.06 -13.91
N ALA A 40 -1.16 1.24 -14.62
CA ALA A 40 -0.59 0.28 -15.56
C ALA A 40 0.41 -0.69 -14.89
N GLU A 41 0.94 -0.35 -13.71
CA GLU A 41 1.97 -1.17 -13.05
C GLU A 41 1.43 -2.53 -12.56
N ILE A 42 2.31 -3.47 -12.26
CA ILE A 42 1.92 -4.73 -11.59
C ILE A 42 2.01 -4.56 -10.07
N GLU A 43 1.27 -5.39 -9.32
CA GLU A 43 1.15 -5.30 -7.85
C GLU A 43 2.52 -5.33 -7.16
N ALA A 44 3.41 -6.26 -7.56
CA ALA A 44 4.77 -6.37 -7.02
C ALA A 44 5.60 -5.07 -7.20
N ASN A 45 5.50 -4.42 -8.37
CA ASN A 45 6.24 -3.17 -8.63
C ASN A 45 5.70 -2.02 -7.77
N LEU A 46 4.38 -1.94 -7.60
CA LEU A 46 3.77 -0.95 -6.72
C LEU A 46 4.21 -1.12 -5.27
N VAL A 47 4.24 -2.36 -4.77
CA VAL A 47 4.72 -2.67 -3.42
C VAL A 47 6.18 -2.23 -3.25
N ARG A 48 7.05 -2.58 -4.21
CA ARG A 48 8.45 -2.14 -4.20
C ARG A 48 8.58 -0.62 -4.21
N ARG A 49 7.76 0.10 -4.99
CA ARG A 49 7.76 1.56 -5.02
C ARG A 49 7.26 2.19 -3.72
N ILE A 50 6.26 1.58 -3.06
CA ILE A 50 5.79 2.03 -1.75
C ILE A 50 6.92 1.90 -0.72
N LEU A 51 7.65 0.79 -0.73
CA LEU A 51 8.72 0.57 0.24
C LEU A 51 10.02 1.31 -0.11
N ASN A 52 10.33 1.51 -1.38
CA ASN A 52 11.56 2.18 -1.85
C ASN A 52 11.29 3.58 -2.40
N ASN A 53 10.26 4.27 -1.90
CA ASN A 53 9.96 5.61 -2.36
C ASN A 53 11.12 6.56 -2.00
N PRO A 54 11.64 7.34 -2.97
CA PRO A 54 12.82 8.18 -2.76
C PRO A 54 12.62 9.27 -1.69
N TYR A 55 11.38 9.61 -1.35
CA TYR A 55 11.08 10.72 -0.45
C TYR A 55 10.97 10.33 1.03
N ASP A 56 11.22 9.07 1.43
CA ASP A 56 11.02 8.48 2.80
C ASP A 56 9.59 8.64 3.39
N ALA A 57 8.79 9.53 2.80
CA ALA A 57 7.40 9.83 3.07
C ALA A 57 6.54 8.56 3.10
N SER A 58 6.68 7.70 2.09
CA SER A 58 5.91 6.46 1.96
C SER A 58 6.22 5.47 3.08
N GLN A 59 7.50 5.31 3.43
CA GLN A 59 7.89 4.47 4.55
C GLN A 59 7.36 5.05 5.87
N SER A 60 7.46 6.36 6.05
CA SER A 60 6.95 7.04 7.23
C SER A 60 5.46 6.83 7.44
N LEU A 61 4.66 6.88 6.37
CA LEU A 61 3.24 6.53 6.44
C LEU A 61 3.02 5.11 6.96
N LEU A 62 3.82 4.12 6.51
CA LEU A 62 3.72 2.74 6.98
C LEU A 62 4.06 2.61 8.47
N TYR A 63 5.20 3.14 8.91
CA TYR A 63 5.61 3.05 10.32
C TYR A 63 4.60 3.73 11.25
N ASP A 64 4.16 4.93 10.87
CA ASP A 64 3.29 5.76 11.70
C ASP A 64 1.88 5.17 11.80
N GLU A 65 1.31 4.68 10.69
CA GLU A 65 -0.03 4.08 10.70
C GLU A 65 -0.05 2.69 11.32
N LEU A 66 0.99 1.87 11.12
CA LEU A 66 1.09 0.55 11.76
C LEU A 66 1.52 0.63 13.24
N LEU A 67 1.92 1.81 13.72
CA LEU A 67 2.42 2.08 15.07
C LEU A 67 3.58 1.15 15.43
N ILE A 68 4.58 1.08 14.55
CA ILE A 68 5.76 0.23 14.74
C ILE A 68 7.05 1.07 14.81
N PRO A 69 8.08 0.58 15.52
CA PRO A 69 9.37 1.25 15.56
C PRO A 69 10.06 1.25 14.20
N ARG A 70 10.95 2.24 13.98
CA ARG A 70 11.82 2.32 12.80
C ARG A 70 12.90 1.22 12.74
N SER A 71 12.99 0.34 13.75
CA SER A 71 13.87 -0.84 13.74
C SER A 71 13.35 -1.97 12.82
N TYR A 72 12.07 -1.92 12.45
CA TYR A 72 11.49 -2.87 11.50
C TYR A 72 12.10 -2.67 10.10
N ASN A 73 12.46 -3.77 9.45
CA ASN A 73 12.81 -3.79 8.03
C ASN A 73 11.69 -4.48 7.26
N PHE A 74 11.38 -3.98 6.06
CA PHE A 74 10.36 -4.54 5.19
C PHE A 74 10.99 -5.27 4.01
N PHE A 75 10.50 -6.47 3.74
CA PHE A 75 10.92 -7.32 2.63
C PHE A 75 9.73 -7.64 1.74
N THR A 76 9.92 -7.66 0.43
CA THR A 76 8.85 -7.93 -0.55
C THR A 76 8.93 -9.33 -1.12
N GLU A 77 7.79 -9.87 -1.56
CA GLU A 77 7.71 -11.14 -2.31
C GLU A 77 8.46 -12.28 -1.60
N VAL A 78 8.25 -12.39 -0.29
CA VAL A 78 8.98 -13.34 0.56
C VAL A 78 8.47 -14.75 0.30
N LYS A 79 9.42 -15.63 -0.01
CA LYS A 79 9.20 -17.05 -0.32
C LYS A 79 9.86 -17.92 0.74
N GLY A 80 10.73 -18.87 0.34
CA GLY A 80 11.50 -19.69 1.27
C GLY A 80 12.49 -18.84 2.09
N PRO A 81 12.78 -19.22 3.34
CA PRO A 81 12.38 -20.45 4.05
C PRO A 81 11.02 -20.35 4.78
N ILE A 82 10.30 -19.23 4.66
CA ILE A 82 9.01 -19.03 5.33
C ILE A 82 7.90 -19.78 4.59
N ILE A 83 7.89 -19.69 3.27
CA ILE A 83 7.01 -20.47 2.42
C ILE A 83 7.78 -21.71 1.95
N THR A 84 7.45 -22.85 2.54
CA THR A 84 8.05 -24.15 2.22
C THR A 84 7.27 -24.92 1.16
N ASP A 85 6.01 -24.57 0.95
CA ASP A 85 5.10 -25.32 0.09
C ASP A 85 5.04 -24.67 -1.30
N SER A 86 5.03 -25.50 -2.35
CA SER A 86 4.84 -25.04 -3.73
C SER A 86 3.37 -24.75 -4.08
N ALA A 87 2.43 -25.02 -3.16
CA ALA A 87 1.02 -24.77 -3.34
C ALA A 87 0.66 -23.30 -3.06
N SER A 88 -0.21 -22.73 -3.89
CA SER A 88 -0.70 -21.34 -3.72
C SER A 88 -1.41 -21.14 -2.37
N PRO A 89 -1.31 -19.94 -1.76
CA PRO A 89 -0.61 -18.73 -2.22
C PRO A 89 0.92 -18.85 -2.10
N GLY A 90 1.64 -18.42 -3.15
CA GLY A 90 3.07 -18.69 -3.33
C GLY A 90 4.04 -17.68 -2.72
N ASP A 91 3.53 -16.59 -2.14
CA ASP A 91 4.30 -15.44 -1.66
C ASP A 91 3.60 -14.68 -0.52
N ILE A 92 4.42 -14.14 0.39
CA ILE A 92 4.02 -13.08 1.32
C ILE A 92 4.45 -11.77 0.67
N ASP A 93 3.47 -10.92 0.33
CA ASP A 93 3.74 -9.69 -0.41
C ASP A 93 4.70 -8.76 0.33
N ILE A 94 4.47 -8.58 1.64
CA ILE A 94 5.38 -7.81 2.51
C ILE A 94 5.55 -8.53 3.86
N LEU A 95 6.80 -8.66 4.29
CA LEU A 95 7.19 -9.09 5.62
C LEU A 95 7.90 -7.94 6.35
N GLY A 96 7.34 -7.49 7.47
CA GLY A 96 7.99 -6.54 8.39
C GLY A 96 8.64 -7.26 9.56
N VAL A 97 9.93 -7.04 9.80
CA VAL A 97 10.68 -7.71 10.88
C VAL A 97 11.62 -6.76 11.59
N ASP A 98 11.53 -6.68 12.92
CA ASP A 98 12.63 -6.18 13.75
C ASP A 98 13.66 -7.31 13.93
N LYS A 99 14.91 -7.10 13.48
CA LYS A 99 15.97 -8.11 13.55
C LYS A 99 16.24 -8.61 14.97
N ASN A 100 16.00 -7.78 15.99
CA ASN A 100 16.17 -8.16 17.39
C ASN A 100 14.96 -8.90 17.95
N ASN A 101 13.80 -8.79 17.30
CA ASN A 101 12.53 -9.35 17.76
C ASN A 101 11.80 -10.12 16.63
N PRO A 102 12.40 -11.19 16.06
CA PRO A 102 11.81 -11.92 14.93
C PRO A 102 10.49 -12.63 15.25
N HIS A 103 10.21 -12.87 16.54
CA HIS A 103 8.94 -13.40 17.03
C HIS A 103 7.78 -12.38 16.94
N LEU A 104 8.09 -11.10 16.65
CA LEU A 104 7.12 -10.01 16.47
C LEU A 104 6.94 -9.64 14.99
N ALA A 105 7.21 -10.58 14.07
CA ALA A 105 7.12 -10.31 12.63
C ALA A 105 5.68 -10.00 12.19
N ILE A 106 5.57 -9.20 11.13
CA ILE A 106 4.31 -8.71 10.57
C ILE A 106 4.18 -9.24 9.14
N GLY A 107 3.16 -10.04 8.90
CA GLY A 107 2.79 -10.48 7.55
C GLY A 107 1.75 -9.54 6.95
N ILE A 108 1.97 -9.09 5.72
CA ILE A 108 1.02 -8.24 5.00
C ILE A 108 0.79 -8.83 3.62
N GLN A 109 -0.48 -9.08 3.31
CA GLN A 109 -0.94 -9.40 1.95
C GLN A 109 -1.46 -8.11 1.31
N VAL A 110 -1.13 -7.90 0.05
CA VAL A 110 -1.42 -6.67 -0.69
C VAL A 110 -2.46 -6.97 -1.77
N LYS A 111 -3.47 -6.13 -1.86
CA LYS A 111 -4.41 -6.15 -2.97
C LYS A 111 -4.51 -4.78 -3.61
N ARG A 112 -4.18 -4.71 -4.88
CA ARG A 112 -4.38 -3.52 -5.69
C ARG A 112 -5.84 -3.35 -6.09
N ILE A 113 -6.31 -2.13 -5.93
CA ILE A 113 -7.62 -1.63 -6.35
C ILE A 113 -7.37 -0.52 -7.37
N LYS A 114 -7.84 -0.70 -8.60
CA LYS A 114 -7.72 0.35 -9.63
C LYS A 114 -8.90 1.30 -9.53
N ALA A 115 -8.62 2.58 -9.59
CA ALA A 115 -9.63 3.62 -9.68
C ALA A 115 -9.24 4.67 -10.73
N TRP A 116 -10.23 5.32 -11.31
CA TRP A 116 -10.00 6.48 -12.18
C TRP A 116 -11.23 7.39 -12.24
N ILE A 117 -10.99 8.65 -12.58
CA ILE A 117 -12.02 9.66 -12.87
C ILE A 117 -12.20 9.76 -14.38
N THR A 118 -13.43 9.73 -14.87
CA THR A 118 -13.74 9.95 -16.30
C THR A 118 -13.73 11.44 -16.64
N GLU A 119 -13.76 11.80 -17.92
CA GLU A 119 -13.80 13.19 -18.39
C GLU A 119 -15.08 13.93 -17.93
N GLU A 120 -16.15 13.20 -17.63
CA GLU A 120 -17.38 13.70 -17.02
C GLU A 120 -17.32 13.82 -15.49
N ASP A 121 -16.13 13.69 -14.91
CA ASP A 121 -15.87 13.75 -13.46
C ASP A 121 -16.59 12.66 -12.65
N LYS A 122 -16.66 11.45 -13.21
CA LYS A 122 -17.24 10.27 -12.51
C LYS A 122 -16.14 9.33 -12.06
N ALA A 123 -16.14 8.94 -10.79
CA ALA A 123 -15.22 7.91 -10.30
C ALA A 123 -15.69 6.50 -10.65
N ILE A 124 -14.73 5.67 -11.04
CA ILE A 124 -14.89 4.23 -11.19
C ILE A 124 -13.85 3.55 -10.30
N VAL A 125 -14.29 2.62 -9.45
CA VAL A 125 -13.42 1.89 -8.51
C VAL A 125 -13.62 0.37 -8.67
N LYS A 126 -12.55 -0.36 -9.00
CA LYS A 126 -12.58 -1.82 -9.21
C LYS A 126 -12.29 -2.58 -7.92
N ALA A 127 -13.33 -2.78 -7.09
CA ALA A 127 -13.23 -3.48 -5.81
C ALA A 127 -13.33 -5.01 -5.88
N ASN A 128 -13.56 -5.59 -7.07
CA ASN A 128 -13.83 -7.03 -7.26
C ASN A 128 -12.69 -7.97 -6.83
N GLN A 129 -11.46 -7.48 -6.70
CA GLN A 129 -10.31 -8.30 -6.26
C GLN A 129 -10.15 -8.39 -4.73
N ILE A 130 -10.92 -7.62 -3.95
CA ILE A 130 -10.81 -7.59 -2.49
C ILE A 130 -11.06 -8.99 -1.90
N GLY A 131 -12.03 -9.74 -2.43
CA GLY A 131 -12.33 -11.10 -1.97
C GLY A 131 -11.12 -12.03 -2.02
N LYS A 132 -10.32 -11.96 -3.09
CA LYS A 132 -9.07 -12.75 -3.20
C LYS A 132 -8.03 -12.33 -2.17
N GLY A 133 -7.88 -11.02 -1.93
CA GLY A 133 -6.96 -10.53 -0.90
C GLY A 133 -7.35 -11.00 0.51
N VAL A 134 -8.66 -11.06 0.80
CA VAL A 134 -9.18 -11.63 2.04
C VAL A 134 -8.84 -13.11 2.17
N GLU A 135 -9.06 -13.89 1.12
CA GLU A 135 -8.73 -15.32 1.08
C GLU A 135 -7.24 -15.57 1.35
N GLN A 136 -6.36 -14.84 0.65
CA GLN A 136 -4.91 -14.92 0.83
C GLN A 136 -4.48 -14.54 2.26
N THR A 137 -5.07 -13.48 2.82
CA THR A 137 -4.80 -13.05 4.20
C THR A 137 -5.25 -14.09 5.22
N ARG A 138 -6.42 -14.71 5.02
CA ARG A 138 -6.92 -15.80 5.88
C ARG A 138 -6.00 -17.01 5.85
N TYR A 139 -5.52 -17.38 4.66
CA TYR A 139 -4.57 -18.46 4.52
C TYR A 139 -3.27 -18.14 5.25
N MET A 140 -2.68 -16.96 5.01
CA MET A 140 -1.45 -16.51 5.67
C MET A 140 -1.59 -16.53 7.20
N PHE A 141 -2.70 -16.01 7.73
CA PHE A 141 -3.00 -16.00 9.16
C PHE A 141 -3.05 -17.41 9.76
N LYS A 142 -3.72 -18.35 9.09
CA LYS A 142 -3.85 -19.73 9.57
C LYS A 142 -2.55 -20.52 9.46
N LYS A 143 -1.78 -20.29 8.40
CA LYS A 143 -0.61 -21.11 8.05
C LYS A 143 0.65 -20.66 8.79
N TYR A 144 0.90 -19.35 8.82
CA TYR A 144 2.13 -18.77 9.36
C TYR A 144 1.91 -18.06 10.68
N ARG A 145 0.71 -17.53 10.92
CA ARG A 145 0.32 -16.91 12.19
C ARG A 145 1.37 -15.90 12.69
N PHE A 146 1.76 -14.97 11.81
CA PHE A 146 2.64 -13.86 12.20
C PHE A 146 2.08 -13.12 13.41
N HIS A 147 2.95 -12.47 14.19
CA HIS A 147 2.54 -11.72 15.37
C HIS A 147 1.44 -10.68 15.06
N LYS A 148 1.53 -10.01 13.91
CA LYS A 148 0.42 -9.23 13.32
C LYS A 148 0.24 -9.61 11.86
N ASN A 149 -1.01 -9.66 11.42
CA ASN A 149 -1.35 -9.95 10.03
C ASN A 149 -2.25 -8.84 9.48
N TYR A 150 -1.93 -8.34 8.30
CA TYR A 150 -2.71 -7.29 7.63
C TYR A 150 -3.11 -7.70 6.22
N LEU A 151 -4.29 -7.27 5.82
CA LEU A 151 -4.63 -7.03 4.42
C LEU A 151 -4.39 -5.55 4.11
N MET A 152 -3.50 -5.26 3.17
CA MET A 152 -3.24 -3.91 2.65
C MET A 152 -3.96 -3.71 1.33
N LEU A 153 -4.92 -2.78 1.29
CA LEU A 153 -5.64 -2.39 0.09
C LEU A 153 -4.96 -1.16 -0.52
N VAL A 154 -4.30 -1.36 -1.66
CA VAL A 154 -3.61 -0.28 -2.38
C VAL A 154 -4.54 0.29 -3.44
N ILE A 155 -5.15 1.44 -3.15
CA ILE A 155 -6.00 2.17 -4.09
C ILE A 155 -5.10 3.00 -5.00
N VAL A 156 -5.05 2.63 -6.27
CA VAL A 156 -4.30 3.36 -7.30
C VAL A 156 -5.29 4.13 -8.15
N ALA A 157 -5.32 5.45 -7.98
CA ALA A 157 -6.31 6.34 -8.56
C ALA A 157 -5.69 7.25 -9.62
N ASP A 158 -6.22 7.19 -10.84
CA ASP A 158 -5.95 8.19 -11.88
C ASP A 158 -7.00 9.30 -11.77
N THR A 159 -6.62 10.45 -11.22
CA THR A 159 -7.55 11.52 -10.83
C THR A 159 -7.39 12.78 -11.66
N MET A 160 -6.67 12.70 -12.78
CA MET A 160 -6.35 13.87 -13.61
C MET A 160 -7.59 14.62 -14.12
N TYR A 161 -8.72 13.91 -14.33
CA TYR A 161 -9.95 14.49 -14.84
C TYR A 161 -10.89 15.04 -13.75
N ARG A 162 -10.48 14.99 -12.47
CA ARG A 162 -11.26 15.58 -11.39
C ARG A 162 -11.36 17.09 -11.59
N ARG A 163 -12.58 17.63 -11.55
CA ARG A 163 -12.81 19.08 -11.65
C ARG A 163 -12.45 19.78 -10.36
N ASN A 164 -11.19 20.13 -10.22
CA ASN A 164 -10.69 21.01 -9.18
C ASN A 164 -9.51 21.82 -9.72
N ASP A 165 -9.51 23.12 -9.45
CA ASP A 165 -8.45 24.03 -9.91
C ASP A 165 -7.09 23.71 -9.28
N CYS A 166 -7.08 23.05 -8.11
CA CYS A 166 -5.87 22.67 -7.42
C CYS A 166 -5.64 21.15 -7.48
N GLN A 167 -4.51 20.74 -8.08
CA GLN A 167 -4.11 19.34 -8.20
C GLN A 167 -4.08 18.59 -6.86
N ILE A 168 -3.72 19.27 -5.77
CA ILE A 168 -3.62 18.65 -4.44
C ILE A 168 -4.98 18.13 -3.93
N PHE A 169 -6.09 18.71 -4.42
CA PHE A 169 -7.45 18.32 -4.06
C PHE A 169 -8.09 17.39 -5.11
N ARG A 170 -7.38 17.05 -6.19
CA ARG A 170 -7.84 16.08 -7.19
C ARG A 170 -7.65 14.64 -6.69
N ASN A 171 -8.49 14.24 -5.74
CA ASN A 171 -8.48 12.89 -5.15
C ASN A 171 -9.85 12.21 -5.32
N LEU A 172 -9.91 10.93 -4.92
CA LEU A 172 -11.18 10.26 -4.67
C LEU A 172 -11.79 10.79 -3.36
N SER A 173 -13.08 11.09 -3.40
CA SER A 173 -13.87 11.40 -2.21
C SER A 173 -14.07 10.17 -1.33
N LEU A 174 -14.54 10.39 -0.10
CA LEU A 174 -14.90 9.30 0.81
C LEU A 174 -16.02 8.43 0.23
N ASP A 175 -17.02 9.04 -0.38
CA ASP A 175 -18.19 8.35 -0.94
C ASP A 175 -17.80 7.40 -2.08
N GLU A 176 -16.91 7.85 -2.97
CA GLU A 176 -16.42 7.03 -4.08
C GLU A 176 -15.57 5.84 -3.61
N LYS A 177 -15.07 5.88 -2.36
CA LYS A 177 -14.27 4.81 -1.76
C LYS A 177 -15.08 3.87 -0.87
N GLN A 178 -16.39 4.11 -0.68
CA GLN A 178 -17.21 3.29 0.20
C GLN A 178 -17.23 1.81 -0.20
N ASP A 179 -17.23 1.50 -1.50
CA ASP A 179 -17.22 0.13 -2.01
C ASP A 179 -15.95 -0.64 -1.61
N VAL A 180 -14.86 0.07 -1.33
CA VAL A 180 -13.62 -0.50 -0.79
C VAL A 180 -13.74 -0.69 0.71
N TYR A 181 -14.09 0.38 1.44
CA TYR A 181 -14.08 0.38 2.91
C TYR A 181 -15.18 -0.49 3.53
N ARG A 182 -16.30 -0.64 2.83
CA ARG A 182 -17.46 -1.45 3.25
C ARG A 182 -17.58 -2.76 2.49
N HIS A 183 -16.55 -3.16 1.74
CA HIS A 183 -16.61 -4.36 0.92
C HIS A 183 -17.01 -5.59 1.77
N PRO A 184 -18.08 -6.34 1.42
CA PRO A 184 -18.63 -7.40 2.27
C PRO A 184 -17.62 -8.48 2.66
N ALA A 185 -16.71 -8.84 1.75
CA ALA A 185 -15.68 -9.85 2.00
C ALA A 185 -14.75 -9.50 3.17
N LEU A 186 -14.58 -8.22 3.53
CA LEU A 186 -13.75 -7.83 4.67
C LEU A 186 -14.27 -8.38 6.01
N LYS A 187 -15.56 -8.74 6.08
CA LYS A 187 -16.16 -9.41 7.24
C LYS A 187 -15.67 -10.85 7.43
N GLU A 188 -15.10 -11.46 6.40
CA GLU A 188 -14.57 -12.83 6.45
C GLU A 188 -13.11 -12.90 6.96
N LEU A 189 -12.45 -11.75 7.13
CA LEU A 189 -11.12 -11.70 7.72
C LEU A 189 -11.17 -12.21 9.18
N PRO A 190 -10.11 -12.88 9.67
CA PRO A 190 -10.00 -13.23 11.08
C PRO A 190 -10.16 -11.98 11.95
N GLU A 191 -10.74 -12.14 13.14
CA GLU A 191 -10.97 -11.02 14.05
C GLU A 191 -9.65 -10.30 14.39
N GLN A 192 -8.56 -11.05 14.49
CA GLN A 192 -7.22 -10.56 14.80
C GLN A 192 -6.50 -9.92 13.61
N ALA A 193 -6.94 -10.19 12.37
CA ALA A 193 -6.31 -9.61 11.18
C ALA A 193 -6.72 -8.14 11.01
N GLY A 194 -5.74 -7.30 10.74
CA GLY A 194 -5.93 -5.89 10.45
C GLY A 194 -6.24 -5.60 8.99
N VAL A 195 -6.75 -4.39 8.73
CA VAL A 195 -6.96 -3.84 7.40
C VAL A 195 -6.31 -2.47 7.35
N PHE A 196 -5.43 -2.31 6.37
CA PHE A 196 -4.67 -1.10 6.11
C PHE A 196 -4.98 -0.62 4.69
N THR A 197 -5.27 0.66 4.51
CA THR A 197 -5.42 1.26 3.18
C THR A 197 -4.24 2.13 2.87
N TYR A 198 -3.80 2.06 1.62
CA TYR A 198 -2.76 2.91 1.08
C TYR A 198 -3.26 3.44 -0.26
N GLU A 199 -3.29 4.74 -0.42
CA GLU A 199 -3.81 5.40 -1.60
C GLU A 199 -2.67 6.08 -2.34
N ILE A 200 -2.70 5.94 -3.65
CA ILE A 200 -1.79 6.57 -4.58
C ILE A 200 -2.65 7.25 -5.63
N SER A 201 -2.75 8.57 -5.56
CA SER A 201 -3.48 9.38 -6.54
C SER A 201 -2.52 10.06 -7.50
N GLN A 202 -2.83 10.01 -8.78
CA GLN A 202 -2.14 10.70 -9.86
C GLN A 202 -3.05 11.85 -10.37
N PRO A 203 -2.88 13.08 -9.87
CA PRO A 203 -3.79 14.20 -10.14
C PRO A 203 -3.52 14.92 -11.47
N SER A 204 -2.48 14.53 -12.21
CA SER A 204 -2.06 15.17 -13.46
C SER A 204 -1.48 14.15 -14.45
N SER A 205 -1.16 14.62 -15.66
CA SER A 205 -0.44 13.87 -16.70
C SER A 205 1.04 13.62 -16.38
N ASN A 206 1.59 14.30 -15.37
CA ASN A 206 3.01 14.24 -15.02
C ASN A 206 3.42 12.81 -14.64
N ALA A 207 4.72 12.54 -14.79
CA ALA A 207 5.28 11.27 -14.34
C ALA A 207 5.02 11.09 -12.85
N VAL A 208 4.63 9.87 -12.51
CA VAL A 208 4.24 9.43 -11.18
C VAL A 208 5.22 9.80 -10.06
N HIS A 209 6.53 9.75 -10.33
CA HIS A 209 7.56 10.06 -9.34
C HIS A 209 7.76 11.57 -9.16
N LEU A 210 7.22 12.39 -10.07
CA LEU A 210 7.30 13.85 -10.03
C LEU A 210 6.13 14.45 -9.27
N THR A 211 4.90 14.04 -9.59
CA THR A 211 3.68 14.57 -8.98
C THR A 211 2.77 13.44 -8.50
N GLY A 212 2.28 13.54 -7.27
CA GLY A 212 1.37 12.55 -6.73
C GLY A 212 0.87 12.87 -5.33
N THR A 213 -0.13 12.11 -4.91
CA THR A 213 -0.60 12.10 -3.52
C THR A 213 -0.57 10.68 -2.98
N LEU A 214 0.08 10.52 -1.83
CA LEU A 214 0.11 9.29 -1.06
C LEU A 214 -0.75 9.49 0.18
N ALA A 215 -1.61 8.54 0.50
CA ALA A 215 -2.34 8.56 1.77
C ALA A 215 -2.35 7.18 2.40
N ALA A 216 -2.39 7.11 3.72
CA ALA A 216 -2.42 5.85 4.43
C ALA A 216 -3.37 5.89 5.62
N LYS A 217 -4.01 4.77 5.91
CA LYS A 217 -4.83 4.62 7.10
C LYS A 217 -5.02 3.18 7.53
N VAL A 218 -4.82 2.89 8.82
CA VAL A 218 -5.33 1.64 9.40
C VAL A 218 -6.84 1.76 9.63
N LEU A 219 -7.62 0.97 8.89
CA LEU A 219 -9.09 0.87 9.04
C LEU A 219 -9.48 -0.05 10.20
N LYS A 220 -8.67 -1.09 10.42
CA LYS A 220 -8.81 -2.04 11.51
C LYS A 220 -7.40 -2.42 11.96
N ALA A 221 -7.03 -2.11 13.18
CA ALA A 221 -5.74 -2.52 13.72
C ALA A 221 -5.68 -4.05 13.84
N ALA A 222 -4.54 -4.65 13.50
CA ALA A 222 -4.32 -6.06 13.78
C ALA A 222 -4.17 -6.25 15.30
N VAL A 223 -4.78 -7.30 15.82
CA VAL A 223 -4.59 -7.71 17.22
C VAL A 223 -3.34 -8.57 17.27
N PRO A 224 -2.35 -8.24 18.13
CA PRO A 224 -1.20 -9.08 18.38
C PRO A 224 -1.60 -10.52 18.74
N VAL A 225 -0.95 -11.50 18.14
CA VAL A 225 -1.05 -12.91 18.52
C VAL A 225 0.33 -13.48 18.81
N GLU A 226 0.39 -14.57 19.58
CA GLU A 226 1.62 -15.34 19.70
C GLU A 226 1.95 -15.98 18.36
N GLN A 227 3.14 -15.67 17.84
CA GLN A 227 3.67 -16.25 16.61
C GLN A 227 4.20 -17.66 16.88
N GLU A 228 3.92 -18.61 16.01
CA GLU A 228 4.40 -19.97 16.19
C GLU A 228 5.93 -20.04 16.13
N SER A 229 6.52 -20.93 16.92
CA SER A 229 7.97 -21.12 16.98
C SER A 229 8.55 -21.49 15.62
N SER A 230 7.85 -22.34 14.86
CA SER A 230 8.23 -22.72 13.48
C SER A 230 8.33 -21.50 12.56
N THR A 231 7.32 -20.62 12.57
CA THR A 231 7.35 -19.37 11.79
C THR A 231 8.49 -18.46 12.25
N THR A 232 8.72 -18.35 13.56
CA THR A 232 9.81 -17.56 14.12
C THR A 232 11.18 -18.08 13.65
N GLU A 233 11.39 -19.39 13.66
CA GLU A 233 12.59 -20.04 13.17
C GLU A 233 12.80 -19.77 11.67
N SER A 234 11.74 -19.89 10.85
CA SER A 234 11.80 -19.55 9.44
C SER A 234 12.12 -18.07 9.20
N VAL A 235 11.56 -17.15 9.98
CA VAL A 235 11.90 -15.72 9.91
C VAL A 235 13.36 -15.48 10.27
N ILE A 236 13.88 -16.12 11.31
CA ILE A 236 15.31 -16.03 11.69
C ILE A 236 16.20 -16.54 10.54
N GLN A 237 15.86 -17.69 9.96
CA GLN A 237 16.61 -18.24 8.84
C GLN A 237 16.55 -17.31 7.62
N PHE A 238 15.39 -16.74 7.32
CA PHE A 238 15.22 -15.76 6.26
C PHE A 238 16.15 -14.56 6.47
N LEU A 239 16.17 -13.97 7.68
CA LEU A 239 17.04 -12.84 8.01
C LEU A 239 18.52 -13.18 7.81
N ARG A 240 18.97 -14.38 8.21
CA ARG A 240 20.36 -14.82 8.00
C ARG A 240 20.75 -14.88 6.51
N MET A 241 19.79 -15.15 5.63
CA MET A 241 20.03 -15.17 4.18
C MET A 241 20.10 -13.76 3.57
N GLN A 242 19.56 -12.75 4.24
CA GLN A 242 19.60 -11.35 3.79
C GLN A 242 20.86 -10.59 4.27
N GLY A 243 21.63 -11.16 5.21
CA GLY A 243 22.82 -10.55 5.84
C GLY A 243 22.51 -9.67 7.06
#